data_AF-X1PCZ9-F1
#
_entry.id   AF-X1PCZ9-F1
#
_cell.length_a   1.000
_cell.length_b   1.000
_cell.length_c   1.000
_cell.angle_alpha   90.00
_cell.angle_beta   90.00
_cell.angle_gamma   90.00
#
_symmetry.space_group_name_H-M   'P 1'
#
loop_
_entity.id
_entity.type
_entity.pdbx_description
1 polymer ?
#
loop_
_entity_poly.entity_id
_entity_poly.type
_entity_poly.pdbx_seq_one_letter_code
_entity_poly.pdbx_strand_id
1 'polypeptide(L)' 'KYLEKIKPYEVHACHCTDLKSKIALSQVINLKEVGVGQTFEYK' A
#
# COMPACT_ATOMS: atom_id res chain seq x y z
N LYS A 1 11.53 3.85 -6.01
CA LYS A 1 12.85 3.96 -5.33
C LYS A 1 12.82 4.42 -3.86
N TYR A 2 11.87 5.21 -3.35
CA TYR A 2 11.83 5.52 -1.90
C TYR A 2 11.37 4.32 -1.05
N LEU A 3 10.20 3.74 -1.40
CA LEU A 3 9.63 2.60 -0.68
C LEU A 3 10.53 1.34 -0.70
N GLU A 4 11.26 1.13 -1.79
CA GLU A 4 12.28 0.06 -1.91
C GLU A 4 13.42 0.22 -0.90
N LYS A 5 13.75 1.45 -0.50
CA LYS A 5 14.84 1.73 0.45
C LYS A 5 14.38 1.56 1.89
N ILE A 6 13.23 2.14 2.23
CA ILE A 6 12.72 2.10 3.61
C ILE A 6 12.02 0.79 3.96
N LYS A 7 11.60 0.00 2.96
CA LYS A 7 11.02 -1.35 3.09
C LYS A 7 10.00 -1.46 4.24
N PRO A 8 8.90 -0.68 4.21
CA PRO A 8 7.85 -0.85 5.21
C PRO A 8 7.29 -2.27 5.15
N TYR A 9 6.73 -2.75 6.26
CA TYR A 9 6.17 -4.10 6.32
C TYR A 9 5.01 -4.27 5.33
N GLU A 10 4.13 -3.28 5.24
CA GLU A 10 3.04 -3.23 4.27
C GLU A 10 2.58 -1.79 4.00
N VAL A 11 1.86 -1.60 2.89
CA VAL A 11 1.26 -0.32 2.52
C VAL A 11 -0.19 -0.55 2.09
N HIS A 12 -1.11 0.28 2.58
CA HIS A 12 -2.51 0.30 2.15
C HIS A 12 -2.77 1.57 1.32
N ALA A 13 -2.72 1.47 0.00
CA ALA A 13 -2.94 2.61 -0.89
C ALA A 13 -4.45 2.89 -1.08
N CYS A 14 -4.89 4.11 -0.79
CA CYS A 14 -6.31 4.49 -0.73
C CYS A 14 -6.67 5.70 -1.61
N HIS A 15 -7.98 5.95 -1.73
CA HIS A 15 -8.64 7.14 -2.29
C HIS A 15 -8.25 7.55 -3.72
N CYS A 16 -7.15 8.29 -3.90
CA CYS A 16 -6.72 8.81 -5.21
C CYS A 16 -5.80 7.86 -5.97
N THR A 17 -5.38 6.74 -5.36
CA THR A 17 -4.43 5.82 -5.98
C THR A 17 -5.14 4.91 -6.98
N ASP A 18 -4.87 5.14 -8.26
CA ASP A 18 -5.45 4.36 -9.35
C ASP A 18 -4.86 2.94 -9.45
N LEU A 19 -5.51 2.10 -10.26
CA LEU A 19 -5.12 0.70 -10.45
C LEU A 19 -3.70 0.54 -11.01
N LYS A 20 -3.29 1.36 -11.97
CA LYS A 20 -1.96 1.29 -12.58
C LYS A 20 -0.89 1.64 -11.55
N SER A 21 -1.15 2.65 -10.73
CA SER A 21 -0.31 3.04 -9.60
C SER A 21 -0.20 1.92 -8.57
N LYS A 22 -1.30 1.24 -8.23
CA LYS A 22 -1.28 0.06 -7.34
C LYS A 22 -0.46 -1.10 -7.91
N ILE A 23 -0.57 -1.39 -9.21
CA ILE A 23 0.22 -2.43 -9.87
C ILE A 23 1.71 -2.08 -9.83
N ALA A 24 2.08 -0.83 -10.08
CA ALA A 24 3.48 -0.41 -10.00
C ALA A 24 4.02 -0.49 -8.55
N LEU A 25 3.20 -0.14 -7.57
CA LEU A 25 3.56 -0.25 -6.15
C LEU A 25 3.72 -1.71 -5.71
N SER A 26 2.85 -2.62 -6.14
CA SER A 26 2.91 -4.04 -5.74
C SER A 26 4.18 -4.75 -6.25
N GLN A 27 4.86 -4.21 -7.26
CA GLN A 27 6.15 -4.72 -7.73
C GLN A 27 7.30 -4.45 -6.76
N VAL A 28 7.15 -3.46 -5.86
CA VAL A 28 8.25 -2.97 -5.02
C VAL A 28 7.95 -3.04 -3.52
N ILE A 29 6.69 -3.19 -3.12
CA ILE A 29 6.28 -3.27 -1.73
C ILE A 29 5.11 -4.23 -1.54
N ASN A 30 4.96 -4.78 -0.34
CA ASN A 30 3.79 -5.56 0.07
C ASN A 30 2.57 -4.63 0.15
N LEU A 31 1.90 -4.47 -0.98
CA LEU A 31 0.70 -3.65 -1.11
C LEU A 31 -0.54 -4.46 -0.73
N LYS A 32 -1.36 -3.89 0.15
CA LYS A 32 -2.63 -4.45 0.59
C LYS A 32 -3.78 -3.56 0.14
N GLU A 33 -4.91 -4.19 -0.16
CA GLU A 33 -6.14 -3.48 -0.50
C GLU A 33 -6.78 -2.83 0.74
N VAL A 34 -7.62 -1.83 0.48
CA VAL A 34 -8.36 -1.09 1.51
C VAL A 34 -9.83 -0.96 1.11
N GLY A 35 -10.71 -1.19 2.08
CA GLY A 35 -12.16 -1.07 1.93
C GLY A 35 -12.74 0.01 2.82
N VAL A 36 -13.94 0.49 2.47
CA VAL A 36 -14.69 1.41 3.34
C VAL A 36 -15.02 0.71 4.65
N GLY A 37 -14.78 1.39 5.77
CA GLY A 37 -15.02 0.83 7.11
C GLY A 37 -13.95 -0.15 7.60
N GLN A 38 -12.83 -0.31 6.87
CA GLN A 38 -11.72 -1.12 7.34
C GLN A 38 -11.05 -0.47 8.56
N THR A 39 -10.82 -1.26 9.59
CA THR A 39 -10.15 -0.85 10.83
C THR A 39 -8.82 -1.57 10.97
N PHE A 40 -7.84 -0.88 11.55
CA PHE A 40 -6.50 -1.42 11.80
C PHE A 40 -6.17 -1.31 13.28
N GLU A 41 -5.61 -2.37 13.84
CA GLU A 41 -5.09 -2.40 15.20
C GLU A 41 -3.57 -2.42 15.13
N TYR A 42 -2.94 -1.49 15.86
CA TYR A 42 -1.49 -1.38 15.93
C TYR A 42 -1.03 -1.64 17.37
N LYS A 43 0.15 -2.24 17.51
CA LYS A 43 0.80 -2.46 18.82
C LYS A 43 1.58 -1.24 19.27
#